data_AF-A0A0P0MH24-F1
#
_entry.id   AF-A0A0P0MH24-F1
#
_cell.length_a   1.000
_cell.length_b   1.000
_cell.length_c   1.000
_cell.angle_alpha   90.00
_cell.angle_beta   90.00
_cell.angle_gamma   90.00
#
_symmetry.space_group_name_H-M   'P 1'
#
loop_
_entity.id
_entity.type
_entity.pdbx_description
1 polymer ?
#
loop_
_entity_poly.entity_id
_entity_poly.type
_entity_poly.pdbx_seq_one_letter_code
_entity_poly.pdbx_strand_id
1 'polypeptide(L)'
;MNTNTLTHSKVSQAKPWWSFGMVWMIIAGPVVVVVAAFATLYLAITIPDPVLPTEALNPRNAIENQEKLDAAMAPALQARNHAATGVVPASKK
;
A
#
# COMPACT_ATOMS: atom_id res chain seq x y z
N MET A 1 -15.49 53.87 -55.92
CA MET A 1 -14.96 52.49 -55.81
C MET A 1 -14.99 52.11 -54.35
N ASN A 2 -15.88 51.19 -53.98
CA ASN A 2 -16.12 50.76 -52.60
C ASN A 2 -15.18 49.62 -52.20
N THR A 3 -14.78 49.65 -50.93
CA THR A 3 -13.72 48.86 -50.31
C THR A 3 -14.27 47.54 -49.75
N ASN A 4 -13.92 46.42 -50.37
CA ASN A 4 -14.23 45.09 -49.82
C ASN A 4 -13.15 44.67 -48.82
N THR A 5 -13.34 45.04 -47.56
CA THR A 5 -12.52 44.59 -46.44
C THR A 5 -12.90 43.15 -46.09
N LEU A 6 -12.10 42.17 -46.50
CA LEU A 6 -12.27 40.78 -46.10
C LEU A 6 -11.98 40.65 -44.60
N THR A 7 -13.02 40.44 -43.82
CA THR A 7 -12.94 40.16 -42.39
C THR A 7 -12.21 38.83 -42.18
N HIS A 8 -11.00 38.91 -41.61
CA HIS A 8 -10.20 37.75 -41.28
C HIS A 8 -10.88 37.00 -40.13
N SER A 9 -11.63 35.95 -40.45
CA SER A 9 -12.21 35.05 -39.45
C SER A 9 -11.06 34.43 -38.65
N LYS A 10 -10.94 34.75 -37.37
CA LYS A 10 -10.02 34.05 -36.48
C LYS A 10 -10.46 32.58 -36.42
N VAL A 11 -9.77 31.73 -37.15
CA VAL A 11 -9.86 30.28 -36.97
C VAL A 11 -9.43 30.03 -35.53
N SER A 12 -10.35 29.55 -34.69
CA SER A 12 -10.04 29.07 -33.34
C SER A 12 -8.96 28.01 -33.46
N GLN A 13 -7.71 28.37 -33.17
CA GLN A 13 -6.59 27.46 -33.22
C GLN A 13 -6.77 26.49 -32.05
N ALA A 14 -7.15 25.24 -32.34
CA ALA A 14 -7.36 24.23 -31.32
C ALA A 14 -6.09 24.09 -30.47
N LYS A 15 -6.25 24.20 -29.15
CA LYS A 15 -5.14 24.06 -28.21
C LYS A 15 -4.60 22.62 -28.28
N PRO A 16 -3.29 22.41 -28.24
CA PRO A 16 -2.76 21.05 -28.28
C PRO A 16 -3.20 20.25 -27.05
N TRP A 17 -3.39 18.95 -27.24
CA TRP A 17 -4.03 18.05 -26.26
C TRP A 17 -3.31 17.97 -24.91
N TRP A 18 -1.98 18.10 -24.88
CA TRP A 18 -1.19 18.11 -23.65
C TRP A 18 -1.44 19.33 -22.75
N SER A 19 -2.07 20.39 -23.27
CA SER A 19 -2.44 21.58 -22.49
C SER A 19 -3.64 21.34 -21.56
N PHE A 20 -4.41 20.28 -21.77
CA PHE A 20 -5.59 19.98 -20.97
C PHE A 20 -5.23 19.12 -19.76
N GLY A 21 -5.52 19.61 -18.55
CA GLY A 21 -5.21 18.89 -17.30
C GLY A 21 -5.85 17.49 -17.19
N MET A 22 -7.00 17.28 -17.83
CA MET A 22 -7.70 15.98 -17.85
C MET A 22 -6.86 14.87 -18.49
N VAL A 23 -6.07 15.20 -19.50
CA VAL A 23 -5.15 14.25 -20.15
C VAL A 23 -4.15 13.70 -19.14
N TRP A 24 -3.62 14.56 -18.27
CA TRP A 24 -2.68 14.16 -17.22
C TRP A 24 -3.33 13.28 -16.17
N MET A 25 -4.60 13.51 -15.82
CA MET A 25 -5.33 12.64 -14.87
C MET A 25 -5.49 11.21 -15.40
N ILE A 26 -5.72 11.07 -16.71
CA ILE A 26 -5.86 9.77 -17.37
C ILE A 26 -4.50 9.06 -17.44
N ILE A 27 -3.43 9.78 -17.75
CA ILE A 27 -2.07 9.23 -17.82
C ILE A 27 -1.53 8.91 -16.42
N ALA A 28 -1.87 9.71 -15.40
CA ALA A 28 -1.38 9.54 -14.04
C ALA A 28 -1.75 8.18 -13.44
N GLY A 29 -2.97 7.68 -13.70
CA GLY A 29 -3.42 6.38 -13.19
C GLY A 29 -2.48 5.22 -13.57
N PRO A 30 -2.29 4.94 -14.87
CA PRO A 30 -1.35 3.93 -15.33
C PRO A 30 0.09 4.18 -14.88
N VAL A 31 0.56 5.43 -14.90
CA VAL A 31 1.94 5.77 -14.49
C VAL A 31 2.18 5.39 -13.03
N VAL A 32 1.23 5.67 -12.12
CA VAL A 32 1.35 5.31 -10.70
C VAL A 32 1.44 3.79 -10.52
N VAL A 33 0.63 3.02 -11.26
CA VAL A 33 0.66 1.55 -11.20
C VAL A 33 2.02 1.00 -11.62
N VAL A 34 2.60 1.54 -12.71
CA VAL A 34 3.94 1.13 -13.18
C VAL A 34 4.99 1.44 -12.11
N VAL A 35 4.98 2.64 -11.51
CA VAL A 35 5.91 3.00 -10.43
C VAL A 35 5.75 2.08 -9.22
N ALA A 36 4.51 1.76 -8.82
CA ALA A 36 4.24 0.86 -7.71
C ALA A 36 4.75 -0.57 -7.98
N ALA A 37 4.61 -1.06 -9.21
CA ALA A 37 5.14 -2.36 -9.61
C ALA A 37 6.68 -2.41 -9.48
N PHE A 38 7.38 -1.37 -9.94
CA PHE A 38 8.83 -1.27 -9.77
C PHE A 38 9.25 -1.13 -8.31
N ALA A 39 8.53 -0.35 -7.51
CA ALA A 39 8.80 -0.24 -6.08
C ALA A 39 8.66 -1.59 -5.36
N THR A 40 7.65 -2.38 -5.73
CA THR A 40 7.42 -3.72 -5.21
C THR A 40 8.53 -4.68 -5.64
N LEU A 41 8.93 -4.63 -6.91
CA LEU A 41 10.07 -5.40 -7.42
C LEU A 41 11.36 -5.05 -6.68
N TYR A 42 11.62 -3.76 -6.46
CA TYR A 42 12.79 -3.30 -5.71
C TYR A 42 12.79 -3.84 -4.28
N LEU A 43 11.64 -3.81 -3.61
CA LEU A 43 11.49 -4.37 -2.26
C LEU A 43 11.76 -5.88 -2.24
N ALA A 44 11.24 -6.62 -3.22
CA ALA A 44 11.42 -8.06 -3.33
C ALA A 44 12.87 -8.47 -3.54
N ILE A 45 13.66 -7.67 -4.27
CA ILE A 45 15.09 -7.93 -4.49
C ILE A 45 15.91 -7.54 -3.25
N THR A 46 15.54 -6.44 -2.59
CA THR A 46 16.34 -5.87 -1.49
C THR A 46 16.07 -6.55 -0.14
N ILE A 47 14.84 -7.02 0.08
CA ILE A 47 14.40 -7.64 1.34
C ILE A 47 13.88 -9.04 1.00
N PRO A 48 14.78 -10.02 0.82
CA PRO A 48 14.37 -11.42 0.73
C PRO A 48 13.73 -11.83 2.05
N ASP A 49 12.52 -12.41 1.98
CA ASP A 49 11.87 -13.00 3.15
C ASP A 49 12.79 -14.11 3.70
N PRO A 50 13.27 -13.99 4.97
CA PRO A 50 14.17 -14.99 5.53
C PRO A 50 13.49 -16.35 5.50
N VAL A 51 14.15 -17.32 4.86
CA VAL A 51 13.69 -18.71 4.88
C VAL A 51 13.59 -19.17 6.32
N LEU A 52 12.43 -19.69 6.72
CA LEU A 52 12.30 -20.35 8.01
C LEU A 52 13.36 -21.45 8.05
N PRO A 53 14.20 -21.51 9.10
CA PRO A 53 15.16 -22.59 9.22
C PRO A 53 14.40 -23.90 9.09
N THR A 54 14.87 -24.84 8.27
CA THR A 54 14.28 -26.19 8.19
C THR A 54 14.28 -26.85 9.57
N GLU A 55 15.16 -26.37 10.46
CA GLU A 55 15.16 -26.65 11.89
C GLU A 55 13.81 -26.39 12.56
N ALA A 56 13.10 -25.32 12.22
CA ALA A 56 11.78 -25.01 12.81
C ALA A 56 10.69 -26.02 12.37
N LEU A 57 10.89 -26.71 11.24
CA LEU A 57 10.03 -27.78 10.75
C LEU A 57 10.52 -29.18 11.15
N ASN A 58 11.72 -29.28 11.72
CA ASN A 58 12.24 -30.52 12.27
C ASN A 58 11.53 -30.79 13.62
N PRO A 59 10.74 -31.88 13.75
CA PRO A 59 9.95 -32.13 14.95
C PRO A 59 10.81 -32.25 16.22
N ARG A 60 12.11 -32.55 16.11
CA ARG A 60 13.04 -32.56 17.25
C ARG A 60 13.40 -31.16 17.77
N ASN A 61 13.63 -30.20 16.87
CA ASN A 61 13.93 -28.82 17.25
C ASN A 61 12.66 -28.08 17.72
N ALA A 62 11.47 -28.47 17.23
CA ALA A 62 10.20 -27.97 17.76
C ALA A 62 10.02 -28.30 19.25
N ILE A 63 10.45 -29.49 19.69
CA ILE A 63 10.42 -29.89 21.11
C ILE A 63 11.42 -29.06 21.94
N GLU A 64 12.61 -28.78 21.41
CA GLU A 64 13.64 -27.97 22.09
C GLU A 64 13.25 -26.48 22.15
N ASN A 65 12.58 -25.95 21.12
CA ASN A 65 12.12 -24.57 21.05
C ASN A 65 10.70 -24.36 21.61
N GLN A 66 10.02 -25.42 22.07
CA GLN A 66 8.65 -25.36 22.60
C GLN A 66 8.56 -24.38 23.77
N GLU A 67 9.52 -24.39 24.69
CA GLU A 67 9.55 -23.47 25.83
C GLU A 67 9.62 -21.99 25.39
N LYS A 68 10.44 -21.69 24.37
CA LYS A 68 10.55 -20.34 23.81
C LYS A 68 9.29 -19.92 23.06
N LEU A 69 8.66 -20.84 22.34
CA LEU A 69 7.38 -20.61 21.67
C LEU A 69 6.26 -20.36 22.69
N ASP A 70 6.18 -21.16 23.74
CA ASP A 70 5.21 -21.01 24.83
C ASP A 70 5.42 -19.68 25.57
N ALA A 71 6.67 -19.28 25.82
CA ALA A 71 7.01 -17.98 26.38
C ALA A 71 6.64 -16.80 25.45
N ALA A 72 6.83 -16.94 24.14
CA ALA A 72 6.41 -15.94 23.15
C ALA A 72 4.88 -15.84 23.01
N MET A 73 4.16 -16.93 23.30
CA MET A 73 2.69 -16.95 23.33
C MET A 73 2.10 -16.46 24.66
N ALA A 74 2.89 -16.33 25.73
CA ALA A 74 2.42 -15.85 27.04
C ALA A 74 1.73 -14.48 27.00
N PRO A 75 2.25 -13.45 26.29
CA PRO A 75 1.55 -12.17 26.13
C PRO A 75 0.23 -12.31 25.36
N ALA A 76 0.17 -13.17 24.34
CA ALA A 76 -1.06 -13.41 23.58
C ALA A 76 -2.11 -14.15 24.43
N LEU A 77 -1.70 -15.11 25.27
CA LEU A 77 -2.57 -15.76 26.25
C LEU A 77 -3.06 -14.77 27.31
N GLN A 78 -2.17 -13.93 27.83
CA GLN A 78 -2.52 -12.89 28.81
C GLN A 78 -3.49 -11.85 28.22
N ALA A 79 -3.31 -11.44 26.96
CA ALA A 79 -4.21 -10.53 26.26
C ALA A 79 -5.61 -11.14 26.03
N ARG A 80 -5.68 -12.43 25.67
CA ARG A 80 -6.97 -13.16 25.54
C ARG A 80 -7.68 -13.27 26.89
N ASN A 81 -6.94 -13.52 27.97
CA ASN A 81 -7.48 -13.57 29.33
C ASN A 81 -8.00 -12.20 29.79
N HIS A 82 -7.27 -11.12 29.48
CA HIS A 82 -7.72 -9.75 29.78
C HIS A 82 -8.99 -9.36 29.01
N ALA A 83 -9.12 -9.76 27.74
CA ALA A 83 -10.32 -9.51 26.93
C ALA A 83 -11.55 -10.27 27.45
N ALA A 84 -11.37 -11.46 28.03
CA ALA A 84 -12.44 -12.25 28.60
C ALA A 84 -12.96 -11.71 29.95
N THR A 85 -12.13 -10.97 30.70
CA THR A 85 -12.51 -10.44 32.03
C THR A 85 -13.29 -9.13 32.03
N GLY A 86 -13.63 -8.56 30.86
CA GLY A 86 -14.49 -7.38 30.66
C GLY A 86 -14.88 -6.61 31.93
N VAL A 87 -13.93 -5.88 32.54
CA VAL A 87 -14.23 -5.07 33.73
C VAL A 87 -15.04 -3.85 33.27
N VAL A 88 -16.35 -3.85 33.54
CA VAL A 88 -17.17 -2.64 33.44
C VAL A 88 -16.70 -1.72 34.57
N PRO A 89 -16.14 -0.53 34.29
CA PRO A 89 -15.74 0.38 35.35
C PRO A 89 -16.99 0.77 36.16
N ALA A 90 -16.96 0.51 37.46
CA ALA A 90 -18.00 0.97 38.36
C ALA A 90 -18.06 2.50 38.28
N SER A 91 -19.23 3.02 37.90
CA SER A 91 -19.50 4.45 37.79
C SER A 91 -19.20 5.12 39.13
N LYS A 92 -18.14 5.93 39.15
CA LYS A 92 -17.79 6.76 40.31
C LYS A 92 -18.83 7.89 40.40
N LYS A 93 -19.69 7.81 41.42
CA LYS A 93 -20.54 8.92 41.87
C LYS A 93 -19.72 10.08 42.38
#